data_AF-A0A0S2TDW0-F1
#
_entry.id   AF-A0A0S2TDW0-F1
#
_cell.length_a   1.000
_cell.length_b   1.000
_cell.length_c   1.000
_cell.angle_alpha   90.00
_cell.angle_beta   90.00
_cell.angle_gamma   90.00
#
_symmetry.space_group_name_H-M   'P 1'
#
loop_
_entity.id
_entity.type
_entity.pdbx_description
1 polymer ?
#
loop_
_entity_poly.entity_id
_entity_poly.type
_entity_poly.pdbx_seq_one_letter_code
_entity_poly.pdbx_strand_id
1 'polypeptide(L)'
;MSVRYRQERQFGAVLAIIFAAVGLWPLLHAQAPAWGWVGISAALLLVAGLAPAVLSPVVKIWLKIGHIIAVINTWLLLAIAFFLLITPLALLFRLFGRDLLALRVKKKDSYWLAHDKRWSPDSFKNQF
;
A
#
# COMPACT_ATOMS: atom_id res chain seq x y z
N MET A 1 11.36 3.97 28.28
CA MET A 1 10.23 3.02 28.51
C MET A 1 9.03 3.19 27.55
N SER A 2 8.94 4.26 26.74
CA SER A 2 7.75 4.62 25.92
C SER A 2 7.63 3.92 24.55
N VAL A 3 8.63 3.15 24.11
CA VAL A 3 8.62 2.55 22.75
C VAL A 3 7.79 1.26 22.69
N ARG A 4 7.67 0.52 23.80
CA ARG A 4 7.13 -0.85 23.82
C ARG A 4 5.63 -0.95 23.48
N TYR A 5 4.87 0.14 23.59
CA TYR A 5 3.41 0.16 23.38
C TYR A 5 2.92 1.33 22.50
N ARG A 6 3.78 1.86 21.62
CA ARG A 6 3.44 3.01 20.78
C ARG A 6 2.26 2.70 19.85
N GLN A 7 2.24 1.51 19.25
CA GLN A 7 1.21 1.09 18.31
C GLN A 7 -0.14 0.95 19.00
N GLU A 8 -0.17 0.38 20.21
CA GLU A 8 -1.38 0.23 21.02
C GLU A 8 -1.97 1.57 21.45
N ARG A 9 -1.11 2.51 21.84
CA ARG A 9 -1.50 3.89 22.16
C ARG A 9 -2.12 4.59 20.97
N GLN A 10 -1.47 4.49 19.81
CA GLN A 10 -1.97 5.10 18.56
C GLN A 10 -3.29 4.47 18.13
N PHE A 11 -3.41 3.14 18.19
CA PHE A 11 -4.63 2.43 17.85
C PHE A 11 -5.81 2.87 18.74
N GLY A 12 -5.60 2.89 20.06
CA GLY A 12 -6.63 3.35 21.00
C GLY A 12 -7.02 4.81 20.79
N ALA A 13 -6.04 5.69 20.53
CA ALA A 13 -6.29 7.11 20.24
C ALA A 13 -7.09 7.30 18.94
N VAL A 14 -6.74 6.59 17.87
CA VAL A 14 -7.48 6.66 16.59
C VAL A 14 -8.92 6.18 16.76
N LEU A 15 -9.14 5.05 17.44
CA LEU A 15 -10.50 4.58 17.73
C LEU A 15 -11.28 5.58 18.57
N ALA A 16 -10.67 6.17 19.59
CA ALA A 16 -11.33 7.17 20.40
C ALA A 16 -11.72 8.41 19.60
N ILE A 17 -10.88 8.87 18.68
CA ILE A 17 -11.20 9.99 17.77
C ILE A 17 -12.40 9.64 16.90
N ILE A 18 -12.45 8.42 16.34
CA ILE A 18 -13.59 7.95 15.53
C ILE A 18 -14.88 7.94 16.35
N PHE A 19 -14.85 7.35 17.55
CA PHE A 19 -16.03 7.31 18.42
C PHE A 19 -16.43 8.70 18.95
N ALA A 20 -15.48 9.61 19.17
CA ALA A 20 -15.79 11.00 19.49
C ALA A 20 -16.47 11.69 18.31
N ALA A 21 -15.96 11.51 17.09
CA ALA A 21 -16.56 12.09 15.90
C ALA A 21 -18.00 11.58 15.70
N VAL A 22 -18.24 10.28 15.86
CA VAL A 22 -19.59 9.68 15.78
C VAL A 22 -20.49 10.17 16.93
N GLY A 23 -19.96 10.22 18.16
CA GLY A 23 -20.71 10.63 19.34
C GLY A 23 -21.11 12.11 19.33
N LEU A 24 -20.27 12.96 18.74
CA LEU A 24 -20.47 14.40 18.61
C LEU A 24 -21.13 14.81 17.29
N TRP A 25 -21.22 13.91 16.30
CA TRP A 25 -21.89 14.18 15.01
C TRP A 25 -23.31 14.76 15.14
N PRO A 26 -24.18 14.27 16.06
CA PRO A 26 -25.53 14.81 16.23
C PRO A 26 -25.55 16.29 16.64
N LEU A 27 -24.49 16.80 17.29
CA LEU A 27 -24.40 18.22 17.67
C LEU A 27 -24.43 19.15 16.46
N LEU A 28 -23.91 18.71 15.30
CA LEU A 28 -23.94 19.48 14.06
C LEU A 28 -25.37 19.73 13.56
N HIS A 29 -26.33 18.93 14.02
CA HIS A 29 -27.75 19.03 13.68
C HIS A 29 -28.58 19.55 14.85
N ALA A 30 -27.95 20.20 15.84
CA ALA A 30 -28.56 20.67 17.08
C ALA A 30 -29.27 19.57 17.91
N GLN A 31 -28.84 18.32 17.76
CA GLN A 31 -29.32 17.19 18.56
C GLN A 31 -28.39 16.89 19.73
N ALA A 32 -28.90 16.20 20.75
CA ALA A 32 -28.10 15.77 21.88
C ALA A 32 -26.94 14.85 21.42
N PRO A 33 -25.74 14.96 22.00
CA PRO A 33 -24.66 14.02 21.76
C PRO A 33 -25.12 12.59 22.03
N ALA A 34 -24.61 11.65 21.26
CA ALA A 34 -24.77 10.25 21.57
C ALA A 34 -23.79 9.88 22.69
N TRP A 35 -24.19 10.14 23.94
CA TRP A 35 -23.38 9.98 25.14
C TRP A 35 -22.75 8.58 25.28
N GLY A 36 -23.39 7.53 24.77
CA GLY A 36 -22.82 6.18 24.73
C GLY A 36 -21.50 6.13 23.95
N TRP A 37 -21.45 6.74 22.76
CA TRP A 37 -20.22 6.78 21.94
C TRP A 37 -19.15 7.68 22.54
N VAL A 38 -19.55 8.80 23.15
CA VAL A 38 -18.63 9.69 23.88
C VAL A 38 -18.01 8.97 25.08
N GLY A 39 -18.80 8.20 25.83
CA GLY A 39 -18.32 7.38 26.94
C GLY A 39 -17.31 6.31 26.50
N ILE A 40 -17.59 5.62 25.38
CA ILE A 40 -16.66 4.64 24.78
C ILE A 40 -15.36 5.32 24.35
N SER A 41 -15.44 6.51 23.73
CA SER A 41 -14.27 7.29 23.35
C SER A 41 -13.39 7.65 24.55
N ALA A 42 -13.99 8.17 25.62
CA ALA A 42 -13.27 8.52 26.85
C ALA A 42 -12.62 7.29 27.50
N ALA A 43 -13.34 6.17 27.58
CA ALA A 43 -12.80 4.91 28.11
C ALA A 43 -11.60 4.42 27.28
N LEU A 44 -11.68 4.48 25.95
CA LEU A 44 -10.58 4.09 25.07
C LEU A 44 -9.35 4.98 25.22
N LEU A 45 -9.52 6.30 25.37
CA LEU A 45 -8.40 7.21 25.65
C LEU A 45 -7.72 6.89 26.98
N LEU A 46 -8.51 6.63 28.03
CA LEU A 46 -7.99 6.26 29.34
C LEU A 46 -7.21 4.95 29.30
N VAL A 47 -7.76 3.91 28.66
CA VAL A 47 -7.09 2.62 28.51
C VAL A 47 -5.82 2.76 27.67
N ALA A 48 -5.85 3.51 26.57
CA ALA A 48 -4.68 3.75 25.74
C ALA A 48 -3.56 4.49 26.52
N GLY A 49 -3.90 5.48 27.34
CA GLY A 49 -2.93 6.23 28.14
C GLY A 49 -2.31 5.42 29.29
N LEU A 50 -3.17 4.81 30.11
CA LEU A 50 -2.81 4.21 31.39
C LEU A 50 -2.43 2.72 31.28
N ALA A 51 -3.11 1.97 30.42
CA ALA A 51 -2.94 0.51 30.33
C ALA A 51 -2.93 0.00 28.87
N PRO A 52 -2.02 0.49 28.01
CA PRO A 52 -2.00 0.14 26.59
C PRO A 52 -1.76 -1.36 26.33
N ALA A 53 -1.17 -2.08 27.29
CA ALA A 53 -0.94 -3.52 27.18
C ALA A 53 -2.25 -4.34 27.04
N VAL A 54 -3.38 -3.82 27.53
CA VAL A 54 -4.70 -4.47 27.38
C VAL A 54 -5.16 -4.46 25.91
N LEU A 55 -4.73 -3.46 25.14
CA LEU A 55 -5.05 -3.33 23.71
C LEU A 55 -4.14 -4.23 22.83
N SER A 56 -3.03 -4.73 23.35
CA SER A 56 -2.06 -5.53 22.58
C SER A 56 -2.66 -6.75 21.85
N PRO A 57 -3.50 -7.63 22.45
CA PRO A 57 -4.08 -8.76 21.71
C PRO A 57 -4.97 -8.30 20.54
N VAL A 58 -5.77 -7.25 20.76
CA VAL A 58 -6.66 -6.68 19.74
C VAL A 58 -5.83 -6.10 18.59
N VAL A 59 -4.81 -5.30 18.92
CA VAL A 59 -3.92 -4.70 17.92
C VAL A 59 -3.18 -5.76 17.11
N LYS A 60 -2.70 -6.83 17.74
CA LYS A 60 -2.04 -7.93 17.03
C LYS A 60 -2.98 -8.63 16.04
N ILE A 61 -4.22 -8.87 16.43
CA ILE A 61 -5.23 -9.46 15.53
C ILE A 61 -5.55 -8.49 14.38
N TRP A 62 -5.76 -7.21 14.71
CA TRP A 62 -6.03 -6.17 13.73
C TRP A 62 -4.92 -6.05 12.67
N LEU A 63 -3.66 -6.05 13.11
CA LEU A 63 -2.51 -6.00 12.21
C LEU A 63 -2.39 -7.23 11.33
N LYS A 64 -2.71 -8.43 11.83
CA LYS A 64 -2.75 -9.65 11.02
C LYS A 64 -3.82 -9.57 9.93
N ILE A 65 -5.02 -9.09 10.27
CA ILE A 65 -6.09 -8.87 9.31
C ILE A 65 -5.65 -7.85 8.26
N GLY A 66 -5.07 -6.73 8.69
CA GLY A 66 -4.53 -5.71 7.79
C GLY A 66 -3.47 -6.26 6.85
N HIS A 67 -2.61 -7.17 7.31
CA HIS A 67 -1.62 -7.82 6.47
C HIS A 67 -2.25 -8.72 5.40
N ILE A 68 -3.25 -9.53 5.75
CA ILE A 68 -3.98 -10.37 4.79
C ILE A 68 -4.65 -9.49 3.72
N ILE A 69 -5.32 -8.42 4.15
CA ILE A 69 -5.93 -7.45 3.23
C ILE A 69 -4.88 -6.81 2.33
N ALA A 70 -3.73 -6.43 2.88
CA ALA A 70 -2.64 -5.82 2.11
C ALA A 70 -2.11 -6.76 1.02
N VAL A 71 -1.92 -8.05 1.32
CA VAL A 71 -1.48 -9.05 0.34
C VAL A 71 -2.52 -9.19 -0.78
N ILE A 72 -3.80 -9.32 -0.44
CA ILE A 72 -4.88 -9.40 -1.44
C ILE A 72 -4.89 -8.15 -2.31
N ASN A 73 -4.75 -6.97 -1.71
CA ASN A 73 -4.71 -5.70 -2.43
C ASN A 73 -3.52 -5.62 -3.40
N THR A 74 -2.32 -6.08 -2.99
CA THR A 74 -1.16 -6.12 -3.89
C THR A 74 -1.44 -7.00 -5.12
N TRP A 75 -2.03 -8.17 -4.92
CA TRP A 75 -2.35 -9.10 -6.02
C TRP A 75 -3.42 -8.52 -6.93
N LEU A 76 -4.45 -7.89 -6.33
CA LEU A 76 -5.54 -7.24 -7.06
C LEU A 76 -5.02 -6.08 -7.91
N LEU A 77 -4.21 -5.19 -7.32
CA LEU A 77 -3.62 -4.06 -8.03
C LEU A 77 -2.72 -4.52 -9.18
N LEU A 78 -1.92 -5.57 -8.96
CA LEU A 78 -1.05 -6.12 -10.00
C LEU A 78 -1.87 -6.73 -11.14
N ALA A 79 -2.92 -7.49 -10.82
CA ALA A 79 -3.83 -8.06 -11.81
C ALA A 79 -4.52 -6.95 -12.62
N ILE A 80 -5.08 -5.94 -11.94
CA ILE A 80 -5.72 -4.79 -12.58
C ILE A 80 -4.73 -4.08 -13.51
N ALA A 81 -3.53 -3.74 -13.03
CA ALA A 81 -2.52 -3.08 -13.84
C ALA A 81 -2.13 -3.94 -15.06
N PHE A 82 -1.94 -5.25 -14.88
CA PHE A 82 -1.57 -6.14 -15.96
C PHE A 82 -2.68 -6.27 -17.02
N PHE A 83 -3.93 -6.52 -16.59
CA PHE A 83 -5.03 -6.79 -17.52
C PHE A 83 -5.65 -5.53 -18.12
N LEU A 84 -5.65 -4.39 -17.40
CA LEU A 84 -6.25 -3.14 -17.90
C LEU A 84 -5.26 -2.17 -18.52
N LEU A 85 -3.97 -2.23 -18.18
CA LEU A 85 -2.96 -1.33 -18.74
C LEU A 85 -2.00 -2.06 -19.66
N ILE A 86 -1.31 -3.08 -19.15
CA ILE A 86 -0.22 -3.74 -19.89
C ILE A 86 -0.76 -4.56 -21.06
N THR A 87 -1.78 -5.40 -20.82
CA THR A 87 -2.36 -6.30 -21.81
C THR A 87 -2.96 -5.56 -23.01
N PRO A 88 -3.86 -4.56 -22.83
CA PRO A 88 -4.40 -3.84 -23.97
C PRO A 88 -3.33 -3.04 -24.71
N LEU A 89 -2.34 -2.50 -24.02
CA LEU A 89 -1.21 -1.81 -24.67
C LEU A 89 -0.38 -2.78 -25.52
N ALA A 90 -0.10 -3.98 -25.02
CA ALA A 90 0.60 -5.03 -25.76
C ALA A 90 -0.21 -5.50 -26.98
N LEU A 91 -1.53 -5.66 -26.83
CA LEU A 91 -2.43 -5.97 -27.95
C LEU A 91 -2.41 -4.86 -29.00
N LEU A 92 -2.44 -3.59 -28.58
CA LEU A 92 -2.37 -2.45 -29.47
C LEU A 92 -1.05 -2.42 -30.26
N PHE A 93 0.09 -2.65 -29.60
CA PHE A 93 1.38 -2.75 -30.29
C PHE A 93 1.43 -3.93 -31.27
N ARG A 94 0.82 -5.06 -30.91
CA ARG A 94 0.71 -6.22 -31.81
C ARG A 94 -0.15 -5.92 -33.04
N LEU A 95 -1.27 -5.22 -32.87
CA LEU A 95 -2.12 -4.75 -33.97
C LEU A 95 -1.39 -3.79 -34.91
N PHE A 96 -0.60 -2.86 -34.36
CA PHE A 96 0.23 -1.94 -35.16
C PHE A 96 1.55 -2.55 -35.65
N GLY A 97 1.77 -3.86 -35.45
CA GLY A 97 2.97 -4.56 -35.90
C GLY A 97 4.27 -4.11 -35.23
N ARG A 98 4.20 -3.38 -34.11
CA ARG A 98 5.37 -2.92 -33.36
C ARG A 98 5.88 -4.03 -32.46
N ASP A 99 7.11 -4.47 -32.68
CA ASP A 99 7.78 -5.48 -31.86
C ASP A 99 8.89 -4.82 -31.05
N LEU A 100 8.49 -4.16 -29.96
CA LEU A 100 9.41 -3.42 -29.09
C LEU A 100 10.36 -4.34 -28.31
N LEU A 101 9.95 -5.58 -28.06
CA LEU A 101 10.71 -6.56 -27.28
C LEU A 101 11.48 -7.54 -28.17
N ALA A 102 11.45 -7.36 -29.50
CA ALA A 102 12.05 -8.26 -30.49
C ALA A 102 11.70 -9.74 -30.28
N LEU A 103 10.47 -10.02 -29.83
CA LEU A 103 10.01 -11.35 -29.42
C LEU A 103 9.68 -12.25 -30.62
N ARG A 104 9.56 -11.69 -31.83
CA ARG A 104 9.34 -12.50 -33.03
C ARG A 104 10.56 -13.40 -33.28
N VAL A 105 10.31 -14.71 -33.32
CA VAL A 105 11.31 -15.70 -33.73
C VAL A 105 11.73 -15.40 -35.16
N LYS A 106 13.00 -15.01 -35.36
CA LYS A 106 13.59 -14.81 -36.68
C LYS A 106 14.40 -16.07 -37.01
N LYS A 107 14.27 -16.60 -38.22
CA LYS A 107 15.23 -17.59 -38.75
C LYS A 107 16.58 -16.87 -38.90
N LYS A 108 17.43 -17.01 -37.89
CA LYS A 108 18.79 -16.48 -37.84
C LYS A 108 19.68 -17.51 -37.17
N ASP A 109 20.92 -17.60 -37.63
CA ASP A 109 21.93 -18.49 -37.04
C ASP A 109 22.35 -18.02 -35.64
N SER A 110 22.14 -16.73 -35.33
CA SER A 110 22.40 -16.15 -34.02
C SER A 110 21.51 -14.95 -33.73
N TYR A 111 21.12 -14.79 -32.45
CA TYR A 111 20.48 -13.60 -31.91
C TYR A 111 21.47 -12.51 -31.50
N TRP A 112 22.78 -12.75 -31.67
CA TRP A 112 23.82 -11.80 -31.34
C TRP A 112 23.64 -10.49 -32.11
N LEU A 113 23.44 -9.39 -31.37
CA LEU A 113 23.42 -8.05 -31.92
C LEU A 113 24.87 -7.55 -31.96
N ALA A 114 25.46 -7.55 -33.16
CA ALA A 114 26.77 -6.96 -33.37
C ALA A 114 26.75 -5.50 -32.92
N HIS A 115 27.53 -5.17 -31.90
CA HIS A 115 27.78 -3.78 -31.51
C HIS A 115 28.83 -3.21 -32.46
N ASP A 116 28.41 -2.30 -33.33
CA ASP A 116 29.26 -1.58 -34.28
C ASP A 116 29.81 -0.26 -33.69
N LYS A 117 29.80 -0.13 -32.36
CA LYS A 117 30.36 1.05 -31.68
C LYS A 117 31.85 1.15 -32.00
N ARG A 118 32.23 2.20 -32.74
CA ARG A 118 33.61 2.68 -32.82
C ARG A 118 33.98 3.25 -31.45
N TRP A 119 34.75 2.46 -30.71
CA TRP A 119 35.30 2.88 -29.42
C TRP A 119 36.21 4.09 -29.61
N SER A 120 35.85 5.21 -29.00
CA SER A 120 36.74 6.37 -28.86
C SER A 120 37.49 6.28 -27.54
N PRO A 121 38.68 6.91 -27.41
CA PRO A 121 39.40 6.99 -26.14
C PRO A 121 38.55 7.52 -24.98
N ASP A 122 37.57 8.40 -25.26
CA ASP A 122 36.64 8.94 -24.27
C ASP A 122 35.67 7.89 -23.68
N SER A 123 35.43 6.78 -24.39
CA SER A 123 34.51 5.72 -23.97
C SER A 123 35.00 4.95 -22.72
N PHE A 124 36.28 5.10 -22.36
CA PHE A 124 36.92 4.41 -21.24
C PHE A 124 37.12 5.30 -20.00
N LYS A 125 36.62 6.55 -20.00
CA LYS A 125 36.84 7.50 -18.90
C LYS A 125 36.23 7.07 -17.56
N ASN A 126 35.17 6.25 -17.57
CA ASN A 126 34.45 5.80 -16.38
C ASN A 126 34.28 4.27 -16.36
N GLN A 127 35.39 3.53 -16.44
CA GLN A 127 35.38 2.06 -16.50
C GLN A 127 35.36 1.36 -15.12
N PHE A 128 35.54 2.10 -14.03
CA PHE A 128 35.56 1.61 -12.65
C PHE A 128 34.55 2.35 -11.78
#